data_AF-Q45XI1-F1
#
_entry.id   AF-Q45XI1-F1
#
_cell.length_a   1.000
_cell.length_b   1.000
_cell.length_c   1.000
_cell.angle_alpha   90.00
_cell.angle_beta   90.00
_cell.angle_gamma   90.00
#
_symmetry.space_group_name_H-M   'P 1'
#
loop_
_entity.id
_entity.type
_entity.pdbx_description
1 polymer ?
#
loop_
_entity_poly.entity_id
_entity_poly.type
_entity_poly.pdbx_seq_one_letter_code
_entity_poly.pdbx_strand_id
1 'polypeptide(L)'
;MVHLTDGEKALVNGIWSKVDVDKLGGQALGCLLIVYPRTQRFFESFGDLSSADAIIKNPKVAAHGKKVVNSFSEGMKHLDDLKGTFAQLSELHCDKLHVDPENFR
;
A
#
# COMPACT_ATOMS: atom_id res chain seq x y z
N MET A 1 16.21 8.20 13.21
CA MET A 1 14.81 8.30 12.76
C MET A 1 14.74 9.51 11.85
N VAL A 2 14.06 9.44 10.71
CA VAL A 2 13.97 10.60 9.80
C VAL A 2 13.12 11.66 10.49
N HIS A 3 13.60 12.91 10.49
CA HIS A 3 12.86 14.04 11.03
C HIS A 3 12.41 14.91 9.87
N LEU A 4 11.11 14.99 9.63
CA LEU A 4 10.54 15.90 8.64
C LEU A 4 10.45 17.30 9.25
N THR A 5 10.89 18.29 8.51
CA THR A 5 10.62 19.70 8.81
C THR A 5 9.12 19.99 8.71
N ASP A 6 8.67 21.07 9.35
CA ASP A 6 7.26 21.50 9.27
C ASP A 6 6.83 21.78 7.83
N GLY A 7 7.76 22.31 7.00
CA GLY A 7 7.53 22.52 5.58
C GLY A 7 7.30 21.20 4.82
N GLU A 8 8.11 20.18 5.07
CA GLU A 8 7.92 18.84 4.47
C GLU A 8 6.61 18.20 4.92
N LYS A 9 6.29 18.28 6.22
CA LYS A 9 5.01 17.77 6.75
C LYS A 9 3.81 18.47 6.09
N ALA A 10 3.87 19.79 5.92
CA ALA A 10 2.83 20.56 5.27
C ALA A 10 2.68 20.18 3.79
N LEU A 11 3.79 19.98 3.08
CA LEU A 11 3.78 19.57 1.67
C LEU A 11 3.14 18.19 1.49
N VAL A 12 3.57 17.18 2.26
CA VAL A 12 3.03 15.81 2.11
C VAL A 12 1.55 15.77 2.49
N ASN A 13 1.13 16.46 3.57
CA ASN A 13 -0.29 16.58 3.92
C ASN A 13 -1.11 17.33 2.85
N GLY A 14 -0.52 18.38 2.26
CA GLY A 14 -1.15 19.15 1.18
C GLY A 14 -1.36 18.31 -0.09
N ILE A 15 -0.47 17.37 -0.39
CA ILE A 15 -0.64 16.39 -1.48
C ILE A 15 -1.69 15.35 -1.08
N TRP A 16 -1.58 14.77 0.11
CA TRP A 16 -2.46 13.71 0.58
C TRP A 16 -3.93 14.13 0.65
N SER A 17 -4.21 15.38 1.02
CA SER A 17 -5.59 15.90 1.08
C SER A 17 -6.32 15.92 -0.28
N LYS A 18 -5.60 15.78 -1.40
CA LYS A 18 -6.15 15.71 -2.75
C LYS A 18 -6.31 14.27 -3.26
N VAL A 19 -5.86 13.28 -2.49
CA VAL A 19 -5.90 11.87 -2.88
C VAL A 19 -7.31 11.33 -2.67
N ASP A 20 -7.90 10.80 -3.73
CA ASP A 20 -9.05 9.91 -3.63
C ASP A 20 -8.56 8.51 -3.24
N VAL A 21 -8.60 8.22 -1.94
CA VAL A 21 -8.10 6.97 -1.36
C VAL A 21 -8.80 5.74 -1.93
N ASP A 22 -10.10 5.87 -2.23
CA ASP A 22 -10.93 4.76 -2.69
C ASP A 22 -10.58 4.38 -4.12
N LYS A 23 -10.36 5.38 -4.98
CA LYS A 23 -9.95 5.16 -6.37
C LYS A 23 -8.47 4.77 -6.48
N LEU A 24 -7.59 5.45 -5.74
CA LEU A 24 -6.14 5.24 -5.85
C LEU A 24 -5.72 3.84 -5.40
N GLY A 25 -6.33 3.32 -4.33
CA GLY A 25 -5.92 2.04 -3.75
C GLY A 25 -6.00 0.87 -4.72
N GLY A 26 -7.15 0.69 -5.37
CA GLY A 26 -7.32 -0.38 -6.35
C GLY A 26 -6.39 -0.24 -7.56
N GLN A 27 -6.18 1.00 -8.02
CA GLN A 27 -5.27 1.29 -9.13
C GLN A 27 -3.82 0.96 -8.78
N ALA A 28 -3.34 1.38 -7.60
CA ALA A 28 -1.97 1.14 -7.16
C ALA A 28 -1.67 -0.36 -7.02
N LEU A 29 -2.56 -1.12 -6.37
CA LEU A 29 -2.38 -2.56 -6.23
C LEU A 29 -2.51 -3.28 -7.58
N GLY A 30 -3.45 -2.88 -8.42
CA GLY A 30 -3.57 -3.42 -9.78
C GLY A 30 -2.29 -3.23 -10.59
N CYS A 31 -1.71 -2.01 -10.56
CA CYS A 31 -0.43 -1.72 -11.21
C CYS A 31 0.71 -2.60 -10.68
N LEU A 32 0.82 -2.80 -9.35
CA LEU A 32 1.82 -3.67 -8.75
C LEU A 32 1.74 -5.10 -9.33
N LEU A 33 0.53 -5.67 -9.35
CA LEU A 33 0.31 -7.05 -9.80
C LEU A 33 0.53 -7.23 -11.30
N ILE A 34 0.34 -6.17 -12.11
CA ILE A 34 0.57 -6.18 -13.55
C ILE A 34 2.04 -5.99 -13.90
N VAL A 35 2.68 -4.95 -13.33
CA VAL A 35 4.07 -4.56 -13.66
C VAL A 35 5.07 -5.51 -13.03
N TYR A 36 4.74 -6.07 -11.86
CA TYR A 36 5.58 -7.02 -11.14
C TYR A 36 4.82 -8.34 -10.87
N PRO A 37 4.61 -9.19 -11.89
CA PRO A 37 3.77 -10.39 -11.75
C PRO A 37 4.21 -11.37 -10.65
N ARG A 38 5.50 -11.36 -10.26
CA ARG A 38 6.00 -12.18 -9.14
C ARG A 38 5.30 -11.86 -7.82
N THR A 39 4.74 -10.67 -7.65
CA THR A 39 4.00 -10.27 -6.45
C THR A 39 2.64 -10.94 -6.33
N GLN A 40 2.08 -11.49 -7.42
CA GLN A 40 0.80 -12.18 -7.42
C GLN A 40 0.77 -13.40 -6.48
N ARG A 41 1.93 -14.03 -6.22
CA ARG A 41 2.07 -15.16 -5.28
C ARG A 41 1.56 -14.85 -3.86
N PHE A 42 1.56 -13.58 -3.46
CA PHE A 42 1.07 -13.17 -2.14
C PHE A 42 -0.47 -13.05 -2.08
N PHE A 43 -1.14 -13.17 -3.24
CA PHE A 43 -2.56 -12.89 -3.41
C PHE A 43 -3.33 -14.05 -4.08
N GLU A 44 -2.85 -15.30 -3.96
CA GLU A 44 -3.49 -16.48 -4.57
C GLU A 44 -4.98 -16.62 -4.20
N SER A 45 -5.35 -16.21 -2.98
CA SER A 45 -6.75 -16.22 -2.51
C SER A 45 -7.66 -15.19 -3.21
N PHE A 46 -7.13 -14.33 -4.07
CA PHE A 46 -7.88 -13.28 -4.76
C PHE A 46 -8.60 -13.78 -6.01
N GLY A 47 -8.36 -15.03 -6.42
CA GLY A 47 -9.00 -15.63 -7.59
C GLY A 47 -8.21 -15.31 -8.87
N ASP A 48 -8.93 -15.00 -9.95
CA ASP A 48 -8.30 -14.77 -11.25
C ASP A 48 -7.47 -13.48 -11.26
N LEU A 49 -6.17 -13.65 -11.52
CA LEU A 49 -5.16 -12.60 -11.72
C LEU A 49 -4.36 -12.85 -13.03
N SER A 50 -4.88 -13.68 -13.94
CA SER A 50 -4.15 -14.19 -15.10
C SER A 50 -3.87 -13.15 -16.19
N SER A 51 -4.58 -12.02 -16.18
CA SER A 51 -4.43 -10.94 -17.15
C SER A 51 -4.64 -9.57 -16.50
N ALA A 52 -4.19 -8.51 -17.18
CA ALA A 52 -4.39 -7.14 -16.70
C ALA A 52 -5.88 -6.79 -16.53
N ASP A 53 -6.74 -7.24 -17.45
CA ASP A 53 -8.18 -7.01 -17.36
C ASP A 53 -8.80 -7.73 -16.16
N ALA A 54 -8.39 -8.99 -15.93
CA ALA A 54 -8.82 -9.76 -14.75
C ALA A 54 -8.39 -9.06 -13.45
N ILE A 55 -7.13 -8.60 -13.35
CA ILE A 55 -6.60 -7.89 -12.18
C ILE A 55 -7.36 -6.59 -11.91
N ILE A 56 -7.55 -5.75 -12.95
CA ILE A 56 -8.19 -4.43 -12.81
C ILE A 56 -9.66 -4.57 -12.38
N LYS A 57 -10.36 -5.59 -12.86
CA LYS A 57 -11.76 -5.86 -12.53
C LYS A 57 -11.94 -6.68 -11.24
N ASN A 58 -10.85 -7.15 -10.62
CA ASN A 58 -10.94 -8.02 -9.46
C ASN A 58 -11.39 -7.23 -8.21
N PRO A 59 -12.55 -7.56 -7.61
CA PRO A 59 -13.08 -6.81 -6.47
C PRO A 59 -12.22 -6.96 -5.20
N LYS A 60 -11.49 -8.08 -5.05
CA LYS A 60 -10.57 -8.29 -3.92
C LYS A 60 -9.30 -7.44 -4.06
N VAL A 61 -8.80 -7.26 -5.28
CA VAL A 61 -7.70 -6.32 -5.56
C VAL A 61 -8.13 -4.90 -5.21
N ALA A 62 -9.31 -4.46 -5.67
CA ALA A 62 -9.83 -3.13 -5.33
C ALA A 62 -9.99 -2.94 -3.81
N ALA A 63 -10.60 -3.90 -3.12
CA ALA A 63 -10.82 -3.84 -1.68
C ALA A 63 -9.51 -3.86 -0.87
N HIS A 64 -8.53 -4.67 -1.27
CA HIS A 64 -7.25 -4.73 -0.57
C HIS A 64 -6.39 -3.48 -0.84
N GLY A 65 -6.37 -3.00 -2.08
CA GLY A 65 -5.71 -1.74 -2.44
C GLY A 65 -6.22 -0.56 -1.61
N LYS A 66 -7.54 -0.49 -1.37
CA LYS A 66 -8.13 0.49 -0.44
C LYS A 66 -7.59 0.33 0.99
N LYS A 67 -7.42 -0.89 1.50
CA LYS A 67 -6.82 -1.12 2.84
C LYS A 67 -5.38 -0.64 2.90
N VAL A 68 -4.58 -0.89 1.85
CA VAL A 68 -3.19 -0.41 1.76
C VAL A 68 -3.15 1.11 1.81
N VAL A 69 -3.87 1.83 0.95
CA VAL A 69 -3.81 3.31 0.95
C VAL A 69 -4.39 3.90 2.24
N ASN A 70 -5.36 3.26 2.88
CA ASN A 70 -5.81 3.68 4.22
C ASN A 70 -4.73 3.54 5.30
N SER A 71 -3.81 2.56 5.22
CA SER A 71 -2.69 2.51 6.18
C SER A 71 -1.71 3.67 5.98
N PHE A 72 -1.55 4.16 4.75
CA PHE A 72 -0.80 5.41 4.52
C PHE A 72 -1.50 6.61 5.14
N SER A 73 -2.83 6.71 5.06
CA SER A 73 -3.60 7.75 5.77
C SER A 73 -3.35 7.73 7.28
N GLU A 74 -3.11 6.57 7.86
CA GLU A 74 -2.72 6.46 9.27
C GLU A 74 -1.29 6.97 9.50
N GLY A 75 -0.34 6.57 8.67
CA GLY A 75 1.03 7.11 8.71
C GLY A 75 1.08 8.64 8.59
N MET A 76 0.21 9.23 7.76
CA MET A 76 0.11 10.69 7.60
C MET A 76 -0.29 11.42 8.88
N LYS A 77 -1.01 10.76 9.81
CA LYS A 77 -1.35 11.33 11.13
C LYS A 77 -0.20 11.22 12.14
N HIS A 78 0.80 10.38 11.84
CA HIS A 78 1.88 10.01 12.73
C HIS A 78 3.26 10.18 12.05
N LEU A 79 3.44 11.27 11.30
CA LEU A 79 4.68 11.53 10.55
C LEU A 79 5.95 11.59 11.42
N ASP A 80 5.80 11.85 12.72
CA ASP A 80 6.89 11.84 13.70
C ASP A 80 7.20 10.44 14.25
N ASP A 81 6.31 9.45 14.08
CA ASP A 81 6.47 8.09 14.58
C ASP A 81 6.00 7.01 13.59
N LEU A 82 6.46 7.07 12.34
CA LEU A 82 6.11 6.06 11.34
C LEU A 82 6.58 4.65 11.74
N LYS A 83 7.69 4.54 12.48
CA LYS A 83 8.21 3.25 12.95
C LYS A 83 7.26 2.60 13.96
N GLY A 84 6.79 3.36 14.94
CA GLY A 84 5.81 2.89 15.92
C GLY A 84 4.48 2.57 15.24
N THR A 85 3.97 3.48 14.40
CA THR A 85 2.69 3.29 13.69
C THR A 85 2.65 2.03 12.84
N PHE A 86 3.75 1.69 12.14
CA PHE A 86 3.80 0.53 11.26
C PHE A 86 4.38 -0.74 11.90
N ALA A 87 4.67 -0.76 13.20
CA ALA A 87 5.33 -1.90 13.84
C ALA A 87 4.56 -3.22 13.67
N GLN A 88 3.24 -3.21 13.87
CA GLN A 88 2.40 -4.42 13.69
C GLN A 88 2.32 -4.86 12.22
N LEU A 89 2.30 -3.90 11.29
CA LEU A 89 2.33 -4.22 9.85
C LEU A 89 3.70 -4.77 9.43
N SER A 90 4.78 -4.26 10.02
CA SER A 90 6.13 -4.80 9.82
C SER A 90 6.22 -6.26 10.26
N GLU A 91 5.75 -6.59 11.45
CA GLU A 91 5.72 -7.98 11.95
C GLU A 91 4.87 -8.88 11.05
N LEU A 92 3.68 -8.41 10.66
CA LEU A 92 2.80 -9.15 9.75
C LEU A 92 3.52 -9.48 8.43
N HIS A 93 4.09 -8.48 7.76
CA HIS A 93 4.66 -8.69 6.43
C HIS A 93 5.99 -9.44 6.46
N CYS A 94 6.80 -9.26 7.52
CA CYS A 94 8.06 -9.97 7.69
C CYS A 94 7.85 -11.39 8.19
N ASP A 95 7.24 -11.58 9.36
CA ASP A 95 7.29 -12.84 10.09
C ASP A 95 6.19 -13.82 9.69
N LYS A 96 5.06 -13.30 9.19
CA LYS A 96 3.92 -14.14 8.77
C LYS A 96 3.88 -14.30 7.27
N LEU A 97 3.97 -13.19 6.54
CA LEU A 97 3.83 -13.21 5.07
C LEU A 97 5.16 -13.41 4.33
N HIS A 98 6.30 -13.25 5.02
CA HIS A 98 7.65 -13.44 4.44
C HIS A 98 7.84 -12.65 3.13
N VAL A 99 7.34 -11.42 3.11
CA VAL A 99 7.49 -10.52 1.97
C VAL A 99 8.91 -9.98 1.95
N ASP A 100 9.62 -10.25 0.85
CA ASP A 100 10.96 -9.68 0.64
C ASP A 100 10.88 -8.14 0.67
N PRO A 101 11.71 -7.45 1.47
CA PRO A 101 11.67 -6.00 1.61
C PRO A 101 11.77 -5.21 0.30
N GLU A 102 12.36 -5.77 -0.75
CA GLU A 102 12.44 -5.12 -2.07
C GLU A 102 11.05 -4.85 -2.66
N ASN A 103 10.02 -5.62 -2.28
CA ASN A 103 8.64 -5.39 -2.76
C ASN A 103 7.97 -4.15 -2.14
N PHE A 104 8.56 -3.51 -1.13
CA PHE A 104 8.06 -2.25 -0.58
C PHE A 104 8.62 -1.01 -1.28
N ARG A 105 9.67 -1.15 -2.10
CA ARG A 105 10.36 -0.05 -2.80
C ARG A 105 9.68 0.29 -4.12
#